data_AF-A0A6J0CRS5-F1
#
_entry.id   AF-A0A6J0CRS5-F1
#
_cell.length_a   1.000
_cell.length_b   1.000
_cell.length_c   1.000
_cell.angle_alpha   90.00
_cell.angle_beta   90.00
_cell.angle_gamma   90.00
#
_symmetry.space_group_name_H-M   'P 1'
#
loop_
_entity.id
_entity.type
_entity.pdbx_description
1 polymer ?
#
loop_
_entity_poly.entity_id
_entity_poly.type
_entity_poly.pdbx_seq_one_letter_code
_entity_poly.pdbx_strand_id
1 'polypeptide(L)'
;MMLAAGRPSQASDYRNHCGCTGHLGVSRAAIHINEQSQKETFKLLVEGDNLQAVMATNGVKGNQITSSNTYEVEKTLGIEGCPDNHNQQDPAQDVNNGMSIDRRLMMLLSNLMTYKGEHLVITKFGLANMKESVLMLASFEKTTDHLFDTAYFEITVPDHSSLSCQLLNERTMYPLDRGLHDFKWCRGSDKDHGLSRSSLEG
;
A
#
# COMPACT_ATOMS: atom_id res chain seq x y z
N MET A 1 -7.18 -9.51 -13.14
CA MET A 1 -6.27 -10.39 -13.91
C MET A 1 -5.34 -11.03 -12.91
N MET A 2 -5.41 -12.36 -12.78
CA MET A 2 -4.56 -13.14 -11.89
C MET A 2 -3.53 -13.90 -12.70
N LEU A 3 -2.29 -13.91 -12.23
CA LEU A 3 -1.21 -14.66 -12.84
C LEU A 3 -0.98 -15.93 -12.02
N ALA A 4 -1.16 -17.11 -12.62
CA ALA A 4 -0.98 -18.39 -11.95
C ALA A 4 0.06 -19.25 -12.70
N ALA A 5 1.10 -19.76 -12.03
CA ALA A 5 2.09 -20.64 -12.64
C ALA A 5 1.69 -22.12 -12.45
N GLY A 6 1.65 -22.92 -13.53
CA GLY A 6 1.20 -24.33 -13.49
C GLY A 6 2.07 -25.30 -14.30
N ARG A 7 1.93 -26.62 -14.04
CA ARG A 7 2.63 -27.70 -14.78
C ARG A 7 1.79 -28.22 -15.96
N PRO A 8 2.43 -28.72 -17.04
CA PRO A 8 1.78 -29.00 -18.34
C PRO A 8 0.79 -30.18 -18.39
N SER A 9 0.70 -31.03 -17.36
CA SER A 9 0.05 -32.35 -17.49
C SER A 9 -1.47 -32.39 -17.27
N GLN A 10 -2.16 -31.27 -17.06
CA GLN A 10 -3.61 -31.28 -16.72
C GLN A 10 -4.50 -30.30 -17.51
N ALA A 11 -3.97 -29.67 -18.57
CA ALA A 11 -4.74 -28.73 -19.38
C ALA A 11 -5.74 -29.38 -20.36
N SER A 12 -5.69 -30.71 -20.55
CA SER A 12 -6.40 -31.40 -21.64
C SER A 12 -7.78 -31.98 -21.29
N ASP A 13 -8.18 -32.04 -20.02
CA ASP A 13 -9.31 -32.89 -19.60
C ASP A 13 -10.65 -32.16 -19.33
N TYR A 14 -10.75 -30.88 -19.69
CA TYR A 14 -11.96 -30.08 -19.44
C TYR A 14 -12.82 -29.89 -20.70
N ARG A 15 -13.11 -30.98 -21.42
CA ARG A 15 -14.15 -30.99 -22.47
C ARG A 15 -15.35 -31.82 -22.04
N ASN A 16 -16.47 -31.12 -21.87
CA ASN A 16 -17.85 -31.60 -21.91
C ASN A 16 -18.46 -32.05 -20.56
N HIS A 17 -18.93 -31.07 -19.77
CA HIS A 17 -20.24 -31.14 -19.10
C HIS A 17 -20.77 -29.72 -18.86
N CYS A 18 -22.03 -29.49 -19.22
CA CYS A 18 -22.75 -28.22 -19.07
C CYS A 18 -22.58 -27.63 -17.66
N GLY A 19 -21.79 -26.57 -17.49
CA GLY A 19 -21.66 -25.83 -16.23
C GLY A 19 -21.03 -26.55 -15.02
N CYS A 20 -20.43 -27.75 -15.18
CA CYS A 20 -20.09 -28.60 -14.02
C CYS A 20 -18.61 -28.64 -13.58
N THR A 21 -17.67 -28.00 -14.29
CA THR A 21 -16.24 -28.02 -13.89
C THR A 21 -15.59 -26.66 -14.10
N GLY A 22 -15.38 -25.92 -13.01
CA GLY A 22 -14.75 -24.60 -12.99
C GLY A 22 -15.10 -23.85 -11.70
N HIS A 23 -14.32 -22.83 -11.36
CA HIS A 23 -14.59 -22.00 -10.19
C HIS A 23 -15.59 -20.90 -10.50
N LEU A 24 -16.52 -20.65 -9.58
CA LEU A 24 -17.48 -19.56 -9.68
C LEU A 24 -16.73 -18.22 -9.58
N GLY A 25 -17.01 -17.28 -10.49
CA GLY A 25 -16.31 -15.98 -10.56
C GLY A 25 -15.12 -15.94 -11.53
N VAL A 26 -14.83 -17.04 -12.25
CA VAL A 26 -13.82 -17.05 -13.32
C VAL A 26 -14.51 -17.05 -14.68
N SER A 27 -14.30 -15.99 -15.46
CA SER A 27 -14.91 -15.82 -16.80
C SER A 27 -14.08 -16.46 -17.91
N ARG A 28 -12.76 -16.29 -17.87
CA ARG A 28 -11.84 -16.85 -18.88
C ARG A 28 -10.46 -17.09 -18.29
N ALA A 29 -9.73 -18.01 -18.90
CA ALA A 29 -8.31 -18.21 -18.64
C ALA A 29 -7.54 -18.29 -19.96
N ALA A 30 -6.40 -17.61 -20.04
CA ALA A 30 -5.51 -17.63 -21.19
C ALA A 30 -4.12 -18.14 -20.77
N ILE A 31 -3.46 -18.90 -21.64
CA ILE A 31 -2.12 -19.43 -21.38
C ILE A 31 -1.11 -18.57 -22.11
N HIS A 32 -0.13 -18.07 -21.39
CA HIS A 32 1.02 -17.35 -21.91
C HIS A 32 2.27 -18.23 -21.76
N ILE A 33 2.93 -18.51 -22.88
CA ILE A 33 4.12 -19.34 -22.93
C ILE A 33 5.33 -18.42 -22.89
N ASN A 34 6.23 -18.60 -21.92
CA ASN A 34 7.46 -17.84 -21.87
C ASN A 34 8.60 -18.65 -22.52
N GLU A 35 8.95 -18.28 -23.76
CA GLU A 35 9.99 -18.94 -24.56
C GLU A 35 11.43 -18.57 -24.14
N GLN A 36 11.60 -17.54 -23.30
CA GLN A 36 12.93 -17.03 -22.93
C GLN A 36 13.65 -17.88 -21.88
N SER A 37 12.95 -18.81 -21.24
CA SER A 37 13.52 -19.68 -20.21
C SER A 37 13.99 -21.00 -20.83
N GLN A 38 15.17 -21.50 -20.44
CA GLN A 38 15.68 -22.83 -20.83
C GLN A 38 14.73 -23.99 -20.44
N LYS A 39 13.71 -23.70 -19.64
CA LYS A 39 12.64 -24.60 -19.22
C LYS A 39 11.31 -23.97 -19.63
N GLU A 40 10.49 -24.69 -20.39
CA GLU A 40 9.16 -24.23 -20.78
C GLU A 40 8.32 -23.92 -19.54
N THR A 41 8.07 -22.63 -19.29
CA THR A 41 7.23 -22.16 -18.19
C THR A 41 5.95 -21.56 -18.75
N PHE A 42 4.82 -22.04 -18.25
CA PHE A 42 3.49 -21.59 -18.63
C PHE A 42 2.95 -20.67 -17.53
N LYS A 43 2.57 -19.45 -17.92
CA LYS A 43 1.86 -18.48 -17.09
C LYS A 43 0.38 -18.53 -17.48
N LEU A 44 -0.50 -18.80 -16.53
CA LEU A 44 -1.96 -18.75 -16.70
C LEU A 44 -2.47 -17.37 -16.31
N LEU A 45 -3.20 -16.74 -17.21
CA LEU A 45 -3.83 -15.44 -17.02
C LEU A 45 -5.33 -15.67 -16.82
N VAL A 46 -5.79 -15.54 -15.59
CA VAL A 46 -7.19 -15.75 -15.23
C VAL A 46 -7.88 -14.40 -15.12
N GLU A 47 -9.02 -14.27 -15.79
CA GLU A 47 -9.95 -13.17 -15.58
C GLU A 47 -11.08 -13.66 -14.68
N GLY A 48 -11.15 -13.07 -13.50
CA GLY A 48 -12.14 -13.38 -12.48
C GLY A 48 -11.84 -12.64 -11.17
N ASP A 49 -12.70 -12.87 -10.19
CA ASP A 49 -12.73 -12.26 -8.86
C ASP A 49 -12.73 -13.29 -7.72
N ASN A 50 -12.19 -14.49 -7.98
CA ASN A 50 -12.07 -15.57 -7.00
C ASN A 50 -10.65 -16.19 -6.88
N LEU A 51 -9.73 -15.42 -6.32
CA LEU A 51 -8.32 -15.75 -6.10
C LEU A 51 -8.17 -16.94 -5.17
N GLN A 52 -9.03 -17.04 -4.15
CA GLN A 52 -9.00 -18.13 -3.18
C GLN A 52 -9.21 -19.48 -3.87
N ALA A 53 -10.21 -19.56 -4.75
CA ALA A 53 -10.51 -20.78 -5.47
C ALA A 53 -9.41 -21.14 -6.48
N VAL A 54 -8.88 -20.15 -7.20
CA VAL A 54 -7.75 -20.34 -8.12
C VAL A 54 -6.50 -20.82 -7.37
N MET A 55 -6.22 -20.26 -6.19
CA MET A 55 -5.09 -20.65 -5.34
C MET A 55 -5.21 -22.07 -4.79
N ALA A 56 -6.43 -22.53 -4.49
CA ALA A 56 -6.71 -23.88 -4.03
C ALA A 56 -6.74 -24.94 -5.16
N THR A 57 -6.52 -24.54 -6.41
CA THR A 57 -6.59 -25.46 -7.56
C THR A 57 -5.37 -26.35 -7.65
N ASN A 58 -5.58 -27.67 -7.74
CA ASN A 58 -4.50 -28.64 -7.92
C ASN A 58 -3.70 -28.34 -9.20
N GLY A 59 -2.38 -28.34 -9.08
CA GLY A 59 -1.47 -28.06 -10.19
C GLY A 59 -1.09 -26.59 -10.38
N VAL A 60 -1.74 -25.67 -9.64
CA VAL A 60 -1.36 -24.25 -9.58
C VAL A 60 -0.41 -24.01 -8.40
N LYS A 61 0.65 -23.22 -8.62
CA LYS A 61 1.55 -22.77 -7.55
C LYS A 61 0.95 -21.57 -6.80
N GLY A 62 0.23 -21.82 -5.72
CA GLY A 62 -0.37 -20.77 -4.87
C GLY A 62 0.60 -19.67 -4.44
N ASN A 63 1.85 -20.03 -4.09
CA ASN A 63 2.86 -19.09 -3.59
C ASN A 63 3.35 -18.06 -4.62
N GLN A 64 3.02 -18.21 -5.90
CA GLN A 64 3.45 -17.32 -6.98
C GLN A 64 2.27 -16.66 -7.68
N ILE A 65 1.08 -16.69 -7.07
CA ILE A 65 -0.09 -16.05 -7.64
C ILE A 65 -0.11 -14.58 -7.24
N THR A 66 -0.30 -13.72 -8.22
CA THR A 66 -0.58 -12.30 -8.01
C THR A 66 -1.95 -11.96 -8.59
N SER A 67 -2.64 -10.99 -8.00
CA SER A 67 -3.91 -10.47 -8.50
C SER A 67 -3.84 -8.96 -8.66
N SER A 68 -4.48 -8.43 -9.70
CA SER A 68 -4.66 -6.99 -9.85
C SER A 68 -5.64 -6.41 -8.83
N ASN A 69 -6.50 -7.24 -8.23
CA ASN A 69 -7.52 -6.77 -7.30
C ASN A 69 -7.00 -6.84 -5.85
N THR A 70 -6.61 -5.69 -5.31
CA THR A 70 -6.04 -5.59 -3.95
C THR A 70 -7.03 -5.99 -2.85
N TYR A 71 -8.32 -5.71 -3.02
CA TYR A 71 -9.35 -6.09 -2.03
C TYR A 71 -9.47 -7.60 -1.85
N GLU A 72 -9.31 -8.34 -2.95
CA GLU A 72 -9.33 -9.78 -2.95
C GLU A 72 -8.04 -10.37 -2.35
N VAL A 73 -6.90 -9.72 -2.60
CA VAL A 73 -5.63 -10.07 -1.97
C VAL A 73 -5.70 -9.89 -0.46
N GLU A 74 -6.24 -8.76 0.00
CA GLU A 74 -6.48 -8.51 1.43
C GLU A 74 -7.38 -9.59 2.06
N LYS A 75 -8.46 -9.98 1.38
CA LYS A 75 -9.38 -11.01 1.87
C LYS A 75 -8.76 -12.41 1.94
N THR A 76 -7.82 -12.72 1.06
CA THR A 76 -7.25 -14.08 0.92
C THR A 76 -5.92 -14.25 1.64
N LEU A 77 -5.02 -13.28 1.52
CA LEU A 77 -3.67 -13.28 2.07
C LEU A 77 -3.51 -12.39 3.30
N GLY A 78 -4.49 -11.54 3.60
CA GLY A 78 -4.42 -10.54 4.66
C GLY A 78 -3.73 -9.24 4.23
N ILE A 79 -3.63 -8.31 5.18
CA ILE A 79 -3.11 -6.95 4.98
C ILE A 79 -1.64 -6.91 4.55
N GLU A 80 -0.83 -7.86 5.02
CA GLU A 80 0.60 -7.97 4.69
C GLU A 80 0.82 -8.52 3.27
N GLY A 81 -0.17 -9.19 2.69
CA GLY A 81 -0.10 -9.66 1.30
C GLY A 81 -0.25 -8.54 0.27
N CYS A 82 -0.81 -7.38 0.65
CA CYS A 82 -1.03 -6.26 -0.26
C CYS A 82 0.27 -5.56 -0.70
N PRO A 83 1.19 -5.17 0.23
CA PRO A 83 2.48 -4.58 -0.15
C PRO A 83 3.31 -5.46 -1.07
N ASP A 84 3.36 -6.77 -0.80
CA ASP A 84 4.10 -7.70 -1.64
C ASP A 84 3.46 -7.84 -3.02
N ASN A 85 2.13 -7.97 -3.09
CA ASN A 85 1.42 -8.08 -4.37
C ASN A 85 1.58 -6.82 -5.25
N HIS A 86 1.60 -5.63 -4.65
CA HIS A 86 1.83 -4.37 -5.39
C HIS A 86 3.28 -4.26 -5.88
N ASN A 87 4.24 -4.68 -5.06
CA ASN A 87 5.65 -4.71 -5.43
C ASN A 87 6.01 -5.79 -6.47
N GLN A 88 5.24 -6.88 -6.53
CA GLN A 88 5.43 -8.00 -7.46
C GLN A 88 4.69 -7.82 -8.78
N GLN A 89 3.87 -6.79 -8.93
CA GLN A 89 3.27 -6.47 -10.23
C GLN A 89 4.37 -6.21 -11.25
N ASP A 90 4.20 -6.79 -12.44
CA ASP A 90 5.24 -6.85 -13.46
C ASP A 90 5.68 -5.41 -13.84
N PRO A 91 6.99 -5.07 -13.75
CA PRO A 91 7.53 -3.79 -14.22
C PRO A 91 7.30 -3.58 -15.73
N ALA A 92 6.88 -4.63 -16.45
CA ALA A 92 6.45 -4.54 -17.83
C ALA A 92 5.30 -3.53 -18.02
N GLN A 93 4.43 -3.33 -17.03
CA GLN A 93 3.37 -2.33 -17.11
C GLN A 93 3.92 -0.89 -17.06
N ASP A 94 4.97 -0.65 -16.28
CA ASP A 94 5.66 0.64 -16.20
C ASP A 94 6.50 0.92 -17.46
N VAL A 95 7.15 -0.12 -18.01
CA VAL A 95 7.89 -0.04 -19.28
C VAL A 95 6.97 0.30 -20.45
N ASN A 96 5.75 -0.26 -20.48
CA ASN A 96 4.75 0.08 -21.50
C ASN A 96 4.34 1.55 -21.48
N ASN A 97 4.43 2.20 -20.31
CA ASN A 97 4.11 3.62 -20.13
C ASN A 97 5.34 4.54 -20.27
N GLY A 98 6.54 3.98 -20.48
CA GLY A 98 7.79 4.74 -20.62
C GLY A 98 8.25 5.44 -19.34
N MET A 99 7.66 5.10 -18.18
CA MET A 99 7.95 5.72 -16.90
C MET A 99 8.63 4.71 -16.00
N SER A 100 9.78 5.06 -15.43
CA SER A 100 10.43 4.24 -14.40
C SER A 100 10.19 4.88 -13.04
N ILE A 101 9.40 4.21 -12.20
CA ILE A 101 9.15 4.62 -10.82
C ILE A 101 10.04 3.79 -9.92
N ASP A 102 10.72 4.43 -8.96
CA ASP A 102 11.51 3.70 -7.97
C ASP A 102 10.58 2.88 -7.07
N ARG A 103 10.91 1.59 -6.90
CA ARG A 103 10.19 0.65 -6.03
C ARG A 103 10.01 1.18 -4.61
N ARG A 104 10.95 2.00 -4.11
CA ARG A 104 10.84 2.63 -2.78
C ARG A 104 9.59 3.50 -2.64
N LEU A 105 9.18 4.19 -3.70
CA LEU A 105 7.99 5.04 -3.70
C LEU A 105 6.72 4.19 -3.67
N MET A 106 6.66 3.13 -4.48
CA MET A 106 5.53 2.19 -4.48
C MET A 106 5.39 1.46 -3.14
N MET A 107 6.51 1.06 -2.53
CA MET A 107 6.52 0.43 -1.22
C MET A 107 6.03 1.39 -0.12
N LEU A 108 6.49 2.64 -0.12
CA LEU A 108 6.01 3.65 0.83
C LEU A 108 4.51 3.90 0.66
N LEU A 109 4.04 4.02 -0.59
CA LEU A 109 2.64 4.20 -0.91
C LEU A 109 1.80 3.01 -0.41
N SER A 110 2.26 1.79 -0.65
CA SER A 110 1.53 0.61 -0.21
C SER A 110 1.45 0.51 1.32
N ASN A 111 2.55 0.79 2.02
CA ASN A 111 2.57 0.79 3.49
C ASN A 111 1.65 1.87 4.07
N LEU A 112 1.58 3.04 3.41
CA LEU A 112 0.63 4.11 3.77
C LEU A 112 -0.83 3.66 3.58
N MET A 113 -1.13 2.79 2.62
CA MET A 113 -2.49 2.31 2.40
C MET A 113 -2.90 1.19 3.37
N THR A 114 -1.97 0.49 4.02
CA THR A 114 -2.27 -0.70 4.84
C THR A 114 -1.94 -0.58 6.33
N TYR A 115 -1.29 0.50 6.80
CA TYR A 115 -0.82 0.61 8.19
C TYR A 115 -1.91 0.53 9.27
N LYS A 116 -3.16 0.86 8.96
CA LYS A 116 -4.29 0.78 9.92
C LYS A 116 -4.88 -0.62 10.07
N GLY A 117 -4.38 -1.60 9.33
CA GLY A 117 -4.91 -2.96 9.35
C GLY A 117 -6.12 -3.17 8.43
N GLU A 118 -6.34 -2.25 7.49
CA GLU A 118 -7.29 -2.37 6.39
C GLU A 118 -6.72 -1.63 5.18
N HIS A 119 -7.10 -2.05 3.96
CA HIS A 119 -6.64 -1.38 2.74
C HIS A 119 -7.45 -0.09 2.46
N LEU A 120 -6.86 1.05 2.85
CA LEU A 120 -7.46 2.37 2.68
C LEU A 120 -7.05 3.01 1.36
N VAL A 121 -8.05 3.31 0.52
CA VAL A 121 -7.82 4.02 -0.75
C VAL A 121 -7.57 5.50 -0.49
N ILE A 122 -6.62 6.12 -1.19
CA ILE A 122 -6.38 7.57 -1.16
C ILE A 122 -7.53 8.32 -1.86
N THR A 123 -8.64 8.42 -1.15
CA THR A 123 -9.86 9.16 -1.51
C THR A 123 -10.36 9.87 -0.26
N LYS A 124 -11.34 10.77 -0.40
CA LYS A 124 -11.92 11.49 0.75
C LYS A 124 -12.38 10.59 1.89
N PHE A 125 -12.91 9.41 1.57
CA PHE A 125 -13.40 8.47 2.58
C PHE A 125 -12.24 7.72 3.26
N GLY A 126 -11.24 7.28 2.49
CA GLY A 126 -10.08 6.60 3.07
C GLY A 126 -9.17 7.56 3.84
N LEU A 127 -9.02 8.80 3.40
CA LEU A 127 -8.17 9.79 4.05
C LEU A 127 -8.72 10.22 5.43
N ALA A 128 -10.05 10.31 5.55
CA ALA A 128 -10.72 10.55 6.84
C ALA A 128 -10.42 9.45 7.86
N ASN A 129 -10.27 8.21 7.40
CA ASN A 129 -9.89 7.09 8.26
C ASN A 129 -8.38 7.02 8.51
N MET A 130 -7.53 7.54 7.60
CA MET A 130 -6.08 7.56 7.78
C MET A 130 -5.64 8.63 8.81
N LYS A 131 -6.00 9.90 8.61
CA LYS A 131 -5.43 11.01 9.38
C LYS A 131 -6.27 11.43 10.57
N GLU A 132 -5.60 11.72 11.68
CA GLU A 132 -6.24 12.15 12.93
C GLU A 132 -6.44 13.68 13.00
N SER A 133 -5.68 14.47 12.24
CA SER A 133 -5.80 15.94 12.27
C SER A 133 -7.03 16.42 11.50
N VAL A 134 -8.07 16.83 12.23
CA VAL A 134 -9.31 17.30 11.59
C VAL A 134 -9.12 18.58 10.76
N LEU A 135 -8.21 19.45 11.20
CA LEU A 135 -7.84 20.67 10.48
C LEU A 135 -7.21 20.35 9.10
N MET A 136 -6.52 19.20 9.02
CA MET A 136 -5.99 18.69 7.77
C MET A 136 -7.10 18.10 6.88
N LEU A 137 -8.05 17.37 7.45
CA LEU A 137 -9.20 16.83 6.72
C LEU A 137 -10.07 17.96 6.13
N ALA A 138 -10.36 18.97 6.95
CA ALA A 138 -11.11 20.16 6.57
C ALA A 138 -10.46 20.95 5.42
N SER A 139 -9.13 20.87 5.28
CA SER A 139 -8.38 21.54 4.21
C SER A 139 -8.41 20.79 2.88
N PHE A 140 -8.77 19.49 2.86
CA PHE A 140 -8.77 18.68 1.64
C PHE A 140 -10.15 18.64 0.96
N GLU A 141 -11.21 18.32 1.70
CA GLU A 141 -12.59 18.29 1.20
C GLU A 141 -13.57 18.40 2.39
N LYS A 142 -14.80 18.89 2.17
CA LYS A 142 -15.87 19.01 3.20
C LYS A 142 -15.50 19.78 4.48
N THR A 143 -14.95 20.99 4.31
CA THR A 143 -14.50 21.85 5.43
C THR A 143 -15.57 22.10 6.49
N THR A 144 -16.81 22.40 6.10
CA THR A 144 -17.89 22.75 7.03
C THR A 144 -18.27 21.58 7.92
N ASP A 145 -18.45 20.40 7.33
CA ASP A 145 -18.91 19.21 8.05
C ASP A 145 -17.90 18.84 9.13
N HIS A 146 -16.60 18.83 8.76
CA HIS A 146 -15.53 18.53 9.70
C HIS A 146 -15.40 19.57 10.84
N LEU A 147 -15.57 20.86 10.55
CA LEU A 147 -15.52 21.90 11.58
C LEU A 147 -16.72 21.82 12.54
N PHE A 148 -17.94 21.62 12.03
CA PHE A 148 -19.12 21.48 12.87
C PHE A 148 -19.07 20.24 13.74
N ASP A 149 -18.64 19.10 13.19
CA ASP A 149 -18.47 17.87 13.96
C ASP A 149 -17.43 18.06 15.07
N THR A 150 -16.28 18.69 14.78
CA THR A 150 -15.28 18.95 15.84
C THR A 150 -15.75 19.89 16.93
N ALA A 151 -16.50 20.92 16.57
CA ALA A 151 -17.07 21.85 17.53
C ALA A 151 -18.13 21.16 18.40
N TYR A 152 -18.91 20.24 17.81
CA TYR A 152 -19.91 19.46 18.54
C TYR A 152 -19.29 18.43 19.48
N PHE A 153 -18.24 17.73 19.04
CA PHE A 153 -17.54 16.69 19.83
C PHE A 153 -16.43 17.24 20.74
N GLU A 154 -16.21 18.56 20.77
CA GLU A 154 -15.16 19.24 21.55
C GLU A 154 -13.75 18.61 21.34
N ILE A 155 -13.43 18.29 20.08
CA ILE A 155 -12.17 17.62 19.75
C ILE A 155 -11.03 18.65 19.75
N THR A 156 -10.06 18.48 20.67
CA THR A 156 -8.80 19.23 20.65
C THR A 156 -7.88 18.68 19.57
N VAL A 157 -7.47 19.54 18.62
CA VAL A 157 -6.53 19.17 17.56
C VAL A 157 -5.08 19.37 18.02
N PRO A 158 -4.21 18.35 17.91
CA PRO A 158 -2.78 18.53 18.15
C PRO A 158 -2.12 19.29 16.99
N ASP A 159 -1.25 20.25 17.30
CA ASP A 159 -0.70 21.22 16.32
C ASP A 159 0.49 20.71 15.48
N HIS A 160 0.84 19.43 15.57
CA HIS A 160 2.06 18.90 14.95
C HIS A 160 2.00 18.75 13.42
N SER A 161 0.86 19.03 12.80
CA SER A 161 0.70 18.84 11.37
C SER A 161 1.28 20.02 10.57
N SER A 162 1.92 19.73 9.44
CA SER A 162 2.47 20.80 8.59
C SER A 162 1.40 21.77 8.09
N LEU A 163 0.17 21.28 7.86
CA LEU A 163 -0.93 22.14 7.43
C LEU A 163 -1.47 23.01 8.57
N SER A 164 -1.53 22.51 9.82
CA SER A 164 -1.94 23.33 10.97
C SER A 164 -0.95 24.46 11.25
N CYS A 165 0.36 24.18 11.26
CA CYS A 165 1.38 25.22 11.44
C CYS A 165 1.31 26.29 10.33
N GLN A 166 1.01 25.89 9.09
CA GLN A 166 0.88 26.82 7.97
C GLN A 166 -0.35 27.72 8.10
N LEU A 167 -1.49 27.15 8.52
CA LEU A 167 -2.75 27.87 8.67
C LEU A 167 -2.75 28.82 9.87
N LEU A 168 -2.10 28.44 10.97
CA LEU A 168 -2.02 29.25 12.18
C LEU A 168 -0.96 30.36 12.09
N ASN A 169 -0.18 30.40 11.00
CA ASN A 169 0.90 31.37 10.78
C ASN A 169 1.85 31.43 12.00
N GLU A 170 2.02 30.30 12.68
CA GLU A 170 2.97 30.21 13.77
C GLU A 170 4.38 30.20 13.18
N ARG A 171 5.30 30.97 13.79
CA ARG A 171 6.73 30.88 13.48
C ARG A 171 7.36 29.56 13.93
N THR A 172 6.57 28.65 14.49
CA THR A 172 7.01 27.31 14.88
C THR A 172 7.43 26.59 13.61
N MET A 173 8.71 26.26 13.55
CA MET A 173 9.28 25.55 12.41
C MET A 173 8.60 24.18 12.34
N TYR A 174 8.07 23.79 11.18
CA TYR A 174 7.47 22.47 10.99
C TYR A 174 8.41 21.40 11.55
N PRO A 175 7.92 20.38 12.29
CA PRO A 175 8.75 19.31 12.85
C PRO A 175 9.19 18.33 11.74
N LEU A 176 9.72 18.86 10.64
CA LEU A 176 10.20 18.18 9.47
C LEU A 176 11.57 18.76 9.13
N ASP A 177 12.53 17.88 8.86
CA ASP A 177 13.90 18.22 8.52
C ASP A 177 14.54 19.15 9.57
N ARG A 178 14.85 20.40 9.23
CA ARG A 178 15.51 21.34 10.14
C ARG A 178 14.71 21.62 11.42
N GLY A 179 13.39 21.56 11.39
CA GLY A 179 12.55 21.81 12.56
C GLY A 179 12.37 20.61 13.49
N LEU A 180 12.99 19.46 13.17
CA LEU A 180 13.01 18.30 14.07
C LEU A 180 13.87 18.54 15.31
N HIS A 181 14.81 19.49 15.23
CA HIS A 181 15.76 19.77 16.30
C HIS A 181 15.53 21.14 16.92
N ASP A 182 15.32 21.17 18.23
CA ASP A 182 15.27 22.40 18.99
C ASP A 182 16.68 22.86 19.37
N PHE A 183 17.04 24.05 18.91
CA PHE A 183 18.29 24.71 19.26
C PHE A 183 18.11 25.50 20.55
N LYS A 184 18.57 24.95 21.67
CA LYS A 184 18.66 25.69 22.93
C LYS A 184 19.95 26.49 22.97
N TRP A 185 19.84 27.82 23.11
CA TRP A 185 21.01 28.67 23.32
C TRP A 185 21.49 28.54 24.77
N CYS A 186 22.64 27.88 24.97
CA CYS A 186 23.27 27.77 26.29
C CYS A 186 24.09 29.04 26.58
N ARG A 187 23.60 29.88 27.51
CA ARG A 187 24.36 31.05 27.97
C ARG A 187 25.39 30.62 29.02
N GLY A 188 26.64 30.48 28.60
CA GLY A 188 27.79 30.25 29.49
C GLY A 188 28.36 28.84 29.37
N SER A 189 29.30 28.67 28.45
CA SER A 189 30.33 27.64 28.54
C SER A 189 31.64 28.27 28.12
N ASP A 190 32.03 29.30 28.88
CA ASP A 190 33.41 29.71 28.94
C ASP A 190 33.96 29.11 30.24
N LYS A 191 34.98 28.27 30.10
CA LYS A 191 35.62 27.38 31.07
C LYS A 191 35.13 25.92 31.05
N ASP A 192 36.10 25.07 30.73
CA ASP A 192 36.22 23.65 31.03
C ASP A 192 35.78 22.64 29.96
N HIS A 193 36.72 22.49 29.02
CA HIS A 193 37.37 21.24 28.64
C HIS A 193 36.82 20.37 27.50
N GLY A 194 37.79 19.72 26.86
CA GLY A 194 37.66 18.82 25.74
C GLY A 194 36.59 17.76 25.91
N LEU A 195 36.06 17.36 24.75
CA LEU A 195 35.64 16.00 24.41
C LEU A 195 35.25 15.13 25.62
N SER A 196 34.00 15.25 26.06
CA SER A 196 33.32 14.08 26.60
C SER A 196 31.96 13.92 25.91
N ARG A 197 31.84 12.79 25.21
CA ARG A 197 30.58 12.23 24.75
C ARG A 197 29.81 11.78 26.01
N SER A 198 28.61 12.31 26.20
CA SER A 198 27.53 11.62 26.92
C SER A 198 26.41 11.43 25.90
N SER A 199 26.35 10.26 25.26
CA SER A 199 25.51 9.13 25.67
C SER A 199 24.08 9.57 25.98
N LEU A 200 23.24 9.34 24.98
CA LEU A 200 21.80 9.14 25.04
C LEU A 200 21.42 8.26 26.24
N GLU A 201 20.48 8.73 27.06
CA GLU A 201 19.47 7.90 27.72
C GLU A 201 18.31 8.82 28.16
N GLY A 202 17.09 8.45 27.76
CA GLY A 202 15.85 9.19 27.98
C GLY A 202 14.83 8.86 26.90
#